data_AF-A0A8C5KLE3-F1
#
_entry.id   AF-A0A8C5KLE3-F1
#
_cell.length_a   1.000
_cell.length_b   1.000
_cell.length_c   1.000
_cell.angle_alpha   90.00
_cell.angle_beta   90.00
_cell.angle_gamma   90.00
#
_symmetry.space_group_name_H-M   'P 1'
#
loop_
_entity.id
_entity.type
_entity.pdbx_description
1 polymer ?
#
loop_
_entity_poly.entity_id
_entity_poly.type
_entity_poly.pdbx_seq_one_letter_code
_entity_poly.pdbx_strand_id
1 'polypeptide(L)'
;MASEDIAKLAESLAKTQVAGGQLSFKGKSLKLNTAEDAKDVIKEIEDFDGLEALRLEGNTVGVEAAKVIAKALEKKSELKVRSVGRTGADLCSLYAQISLGEGLITAGAQLVELDLSDNAFGPDGVRGFEALLKSPACFTLRELKLNNCGMGIGGGKILAAALTECHCKSSAQGKPLALKVFVAGRNRLENDGATALAEAFGIIGTLEEVHMPQNGINHPGVTALAQAFSINPLLRVINLNDNTFTEKGGVAMAETLKTLRQVEVINFGDCLVRSKGAVAIADAVRGGLPKLKELNLSFCEIKRDAALAVAEAVADKAELEKLDLNGNTLGEEGCEQLQEVLDSFNMAKVLASLSDDEGEDDEDEDEEEGEEEDEEEDEEEEEEEDDEEEEEPQQRGQGEETTTPSRKILDSNNGEPAPVLSSPTPTDLSTFLSFPSPEKLLRLGPKISVLIVQQTDTSDPEKVVSALLKVASVFRDEATVKTTVLDAADALMQKAFSSSSFNSNTFLTRLLIHMGLLKSEDKIKAIPNLYGPLMVLNHMVQQDYFPKALAPLLLAFVTKPNGALESCSFARHNLLQTLYKV
;
A
#
# COMPACT_ATOMS: atom_id res chain seq x y z
N MET A 1 -19.85 45.31 -27.49
CA MET A 1 -18.46 45.80 -27.46
C MET A 1 -17.72 45.27 -26.23
N ALA A 2 -18.15 45.54 -24.98
CA ALA A 2 -17.44 45.01 -23.79
C ALA A 2 -17.42 43.47 -23.64
N SER A 3 -18.42 42.72 -24.13
CA SER A 3 -18.42 41.24 -24.04
C SER A 3 -17.59 40.54 -25.11
N GLU A 4 -17.38 41.17 -26.27
CA GLU A 4 -16.49 40.65 -27.31
C GLU A 4 -15.02 40.85 -26.92
N ASP A 5 -14.72 41.91 -26.17
CA ASP A 5 -13.36 42.16 -25.66
C ASP A 5 -12.99 41.21 -24.52
N ILE A 6 -13.94 40.80 -23.66
CA ILE A 6 -13.73 39.78 -22.63
C ILE A 6 -13.56 38.39 -23.25
N ALA A 7 -14.35 38.06 -24.27
CA ALA A 7 -14.19 36.79 -25.00
C ALA A 7 -12.84 36.74 -25.73
N LYS A 8 -12.39 37.83 -26.36
CA LYS A 8 -11.06 37.93 -26.97
C LYS A 8 -9.94 37.94 -25.94
N LEU A 9 -10.14 38.52 -24.75
CA LEU A 9 -9.17 38.47 -23.64
C LEU A 9 -9.05 37.06 -23.09
N ALA A 10 -10.15 36.34 -22.88
CA ALA A 10 -10.17 34.94 -22.47
C ALA A 10 -9.55 34.03 -23.55
N GLU A 11 -9.81 34.30 -24.83
CA GLU A 11 -9.21 33.60 -25.97
C GLU A 11 -7.72 33.97 -26.15
N SER A 12 -7.28 35.17 -25.75
CA SER A 12 -5.87 35.58 -25.72
C SER A 12 -5.12 35.04 -24.49
N LEU A 13 -5.80 34.85 -23.36
CA LEU A 13 -5.28 34.20 -22.16
C LEU A 13 -5.23 32.67 -22.33
N ALA A 14 -6.12 32.09 -23.15
CA ALA A 14 -6.11 30.69 -23.54
C ALA A 14 -5.10 30.37 -24.67
N LYS A 15 -4.63 31.39 -25.39
CA LYS A 15 -3.52 31.30 -26.36
C LYS A 15 -2.17 31.40 -25.64
N THR A 16 -1.76 30.24 -25.13
CA THR A 16 -0.40 29.71 -25.31
C THR A 16 0.75 30.72 -25.31
N GLN A 17 1.24 31.05 -24.12
CA GLN A 17 2.64 30.92 -23.70
C GLN A 17 2.75 31.46 -22.28
N VAL A 18 2.57 30.60 -21.29
CA VAL A 18 3.09 30.89 -19.95
C VAL A 18 4.61 30.81 -20.08
N ALA A 19 5.32 31.85 -19.65
CA ALA A 19 6.76 31.97 -19.81
C ALA A 19 7.50 30.68 -19.40
N GLY A 20 8.28 30.10 -20.34
CA GLY A 20 9.15 28.95 -20.10
C GLY A 20 8.54 27.60 -20.53
N GLY A 21 8.91 27.10 -21.71
CA GLY A 21 8.86 25.69 -22.08
C GLY A 21 7.52 24.94 -22.03
N GLN A 22 6.41 25.59 -21.67
CA GLN A 22 5.17 24.91 -21.30
C GLN A 22 4.06 25.07 -22.36
N LEU A 23 3.50 23.92 -22.77
CA LEU A 23 2.31 23.82 -23.59
C LEU A 23 1.13 23.31 -22.75
N SER A 24 0.02 24.05 -22.73
CA SER A 24 -1.14 23.75 -21.88
C SER A 24 -2.44 23.76 -22.65
N PHE A 25 -3.18 22.66 -22.52
CA PHE A 25 -4.56 22.49 -22.96
C PHE A 25 -5.52 22.35 -21.77
N LYS A 26 -5.07 22.69 -20.56
CA LYS A 26 -5.84 22.51 -19.33
C LYS A 26 -7.23 23.14 -19.42
N GLY A 27 -8.27 22.36 -19.06
CA GLY A 27 -9.64 22.83 -18.93
C GLY A 27 -10.33 23.22 -20.25
N LYS A 28 -9.76 22.84 -21.40
CA LYS A 28 -10.36 23.11 -22.72
C LYS A 28 -11.51 22.14 -23.07
N SER A 29 -11.74 21.10 -22.28
CA SER A 29 -12.80 20.10 -22.50
C SER A 29 -12.76 19.47 -23.89
N LEU A 30 -11.55 19.29 -24.45
CA LEU A 30 -11.34 18.67 -25.75
C LEU A 30 -11.71 17.18 -25.69
N LYS A 31 -12.38 16.67 -26.73
CA LYS A 31 -12.68 15.25 -26.89
C LYS A 31 -11.74 14.65 -27.92
N LEU A 32 -10.54 14.26 -27.48
CA LEU A 32 -9.48 13.71 -28.32
C LEU A 32 -9.66 12.19 -28.41
N ASN A 33 -10.63 11.72 -29.19
CA ASN A 33 -10.90 10.28 -29.30
C ASN A 33 -10.13 9.65 -30.47
N THR A 34 -9.98 10.39 -31.56
CA THR A 34 -9.36 9.94 -32.80
C THR A 34 -8.08 10.72 -33.13
N ALA A 35 -7.31 10.23 -34.10
CA ALA A 35 -6.16 10.94 -34.62
C ALA A 35 -6.52 12.30 -35.27
N GLU A 36 -7.73 12.43 -35.81
CA GLU A 36 -8.23 13.68 -36.39
C GLU A 36 -8.46 14.73 -35.31
N ASP A 37 -9.09 14.34 -34.21
CA ASP A 37 -9.40 15.23 -33.08
C ASP A 37 -8.11 15.78 -32.43
N ALA A 38 -7.03 14.99 -32.46
CA ALA A 38 -5.74 15.34 -31.90
C ALA A 38 -4.86 16.21 -32.83
N LYS A 39 -5.27 16.50 -34.07
CA LYS A 39 -4.43 17.19 -35.06
C LYS A 39 -3.89 18.54 -34.58
N ASP A 40 -4.74 19.36 -33.98
CA ASP A 40 -4.34 20.68 -33.51
C ASP A 40 -3.36 20.56 -32.34
N VAL A 41 -3.59 19.60 -31.43
CA VAL A 41 -2.69 19.31 -30.31
C VAL A 41 -1.34 18.82 -30.79
N ILE A 42 -1.30 17.90 -31.76
CA ILE A 42 -0.07 17.37 -32.36
C ILE A 42 0.70 18.49 -33.02
N LYS A 43 0.02 19.33 -33.82
CA LYS A 43 0.66 20.43 -34.52
C LYS A 43 1.30 21.41 -33.53
N GLU A 44 0.58 21.80 -32.48
CA GLU A 44 1.13 22.64 -31.43
C GLU A 44 2.31 21.97 -30.70
N ILE A 45 2.27 20.66 -30.44
CA ILE A 45 3.41 19.94 -29.86
C ILE A 45 4.61 19.97 -30.80
N GLU A 46 4.42 19.65 -32.09
CA GLU A 46 5.51 19.61 -33.07
C GLU A 46 6.15 20.99 -33.26
N ASP A 47 5.32 22.04 -33.38
CA ASP A 47 5.75 23.43 -33.57
C ASP A 47 6.41 24.05 -32.32
N PHE A 48 6.24 23.45 -31.13
CA PHE A 48 6.78 23.99 -29.88
C PHE A 48 8.23 23.55 -29.62
N ASP A 49 9.20 24.44 -29.86
CA ASP A 49 10.60 24.21 -29.53
C ASP A 49 10.85 24.31 -28.01
N GLY A 50 11.65 23.39 -27.47
CA GLY A 50 12.00 23.37 -26.04
C GLY A 50 10.83 23.04 -25.11
N LEU A 51 10.00 22.07 -25.51
CA LEU A 51 8.86 21.62 -24.70
C LEU A 51 9.33 20.92 -23.42
N GLU A 52 9.23 21.63 -22.29
CA GLU A 52 9.54 21.12 -20.96
C GLU A 52 8.30 20.57 -20.25
N ALA A 53 7.11 21.10 -20.55
CA ALA A 53 5.88 20.74 -19.84
C ALA A 53 4.68 20.61 -20.77
N LEU A 54 3.98 19.47 -20.73
CA LEU A 54 2.70 19.26 -21.44
C LEU A 54 1.57 19.01 -20.43
N ARG A 55 0.54 19.87 -20.44
CA ARG A 55 -0.66 19.72 -19.60
C ARG A 55 -1.91 19.44 -20.42
N LEU A 56 -2.50 18.28 -20.20
CA LEU A 56 -3.72 17.83 -20.88
C LEU A 56 -4.93 17.72 -19.93
N GLU A 57 -4.81 18.13 -18.66
CA GLU A 57 -5.87 18.10 -17.64
C GLU A 57 -7.23 18.62 -18.12
N GLY A 58 -8.31 17.94 -17.73
CA GLY A 58 -9.67 18.37 -18.08
C GLY A 58 -10.06 18.17 -19.56
N ASN A 59 -9.28 17.38 -20.31
CA ASN A 59 -9.63 16.90 -21.65
C ASN A 59 -9.80 15.38 -21.64
N THR A 60 -10.55 14.84 -22.60
CA THR A 60 -10.66 13.40 -22.83
C THR A 60 -9.61 12.95 -23.83
N VAL A 61 -8.78 11.97 -23.46
CA VAL A 61 -7.79 11.37 -24.37
C VAL A 61 -8.12 9.89 -24.57
N GLY A 62 -8.57 9.55 -25.77
CA GLY A 62 -8.79 8.18 -26.22
C GLY A 62 -7.51 7.54 -26.77
N VAL A 63 -7.53 6.22 -27.00
CA VAL A 63 -6.35 5.42 -27.38
C VAL A 63 -5.71 5.90 -28.68
N GLU A 64 -6.50 6.19 -29.71
CA GLU A 64 -5.94 6.58 -31.01
C GLU A 64 -5.32 7.98 -30.96
N ALA A 65 -5.95 8.93 -30.26
CA ALA A 65 -5.37 10.23 -29.96
C ALA A 65 -4.09 10.11 -29.12
N ALA A 66 -4.10 9.27 -28.09
CA ALA A 66 -2.96 8.98 -27.23
C ALA A 66 -1.75 8.46 -28.05
N LYS A 67 -1.95 7.53 -28.98
CA LYS A 67 -0.89 7.02 -29.87
C LYS A 67 -0.27 8.12 -30.73
N VAL A 68 -1.08 8.98 -31.35
CA VAL A 68 -0.54 10.04 -32.22
C VAL A 68 0.12 11.17 -31.43
N ILE A 69 -0.39 11.48 -30.23
CA ILE A 69 0.26 12.41 -29.29
C ILE A 69 1.59 11.81 -28.81
N ALA A 70 1.63 10.52 -28.46
CA ALA A 70 2.85 9.82 -28.06
C ALA A 70 3.93 9.92 -29.13
N LYS A 71 3.55 9.69 -30.40
CA LYS A 71 4.46 9.82 -31.55
C LYS A 71 4.98 11.23 -31.75
N ALA A 72 4.17 12.25 -31.47
CA ALA A 72 4.63 13.64 -31.52
C ALA A 72 5.66 13.94 -30.40
N LEU A 73 5.46 13.32 -29.22
CA LEU A 73 6.34 13.47 -28.06
C LEU A 73 7.70 12.77 -28.23
N GLU A 74 7.81 11.73 -29.06
CA GLU A 74 9.09 11.04 -29.35
C GLU A 74 10.22 12.00 -29.76
N LYS A 75 9.87 13.14 -30.37
CA LYS A 75 10.83 14.16 -30.83
C LYS A 75 11.20 15.20 -29.76
N LYS A 76 10.63 15.13 -28.55
CA LYS A 76 10.74 16.15 -27.50
C LYS A 76 11.54 15.64 -26.30
N SER A 77 12.86 15.58 -26.46
CA SER A 77 13.77 15.06 -25.43
C SER A 77 13.94 15.96 -24.19
N GLU A 78 13.45 17.20 -24.24
CA GLU A 78 13.55 18.16 -23.11
C GLU A 78 12.38 18.07 -22.12
N LEU A 79 11.43 17.14 -22.34
CA LEU A 79 10.22 17.03 -21.54
C LEU A 79 10.52 16.59 -20.10
N LYS A 80 10.11 17.42 -19.14
CA LYS A 80 10.31 17.25 -17.69
C LYS A 80 9.01 17.13 -16.92
N VAL A 81 7.94 17.78 -17.37
CA VAL A 81 6.65 17.77 -16.66
C VAL A 81 5.59 17.23 -17.58
N ARG A 82 4.83 16.26 -17.07
CA ARG A 82 3.66 15.77 -17.77
C ARG A 82 2.49 15.70 -16.83
N SER A 83 1.40 16.34 -17.25
CA SER A 83 0.09 16.16 -16.65
C SER A 83 -0.88 15.64 -17.70
N VAL A 84 -1.48 14.48 -17.43
CA VAL A 84 -2.35 13.77 -18.38
C VAL A 84 -3.80 14.19 -18.16
N GLY A 85 -4.51 14.39 -19.28
CA GLY A 85 -5.95 14.61 -19.25
C GLY A 85 -6.71 13.37 -18.85
N ARG A 86 -7.96 13.54 -18.40
CA ARG A 86 -8.87 12.45 -18.07
C ARG A 86 -8.98 11.47 -19.24
N THR A 87 -8.36 10.30 -19.16
CA THR A 87 -8.65 9.18 -20.06
C THR A 87 -10.08 8.71 -19.76
N GLY A 88 -10.87 8.42 -20.80
CA GLY A 88 -12.27 8.01 -20.64
C GLY A 88 -12.42 6.82 -19.69
N ALA A 89 -13.61 6.66 -19.10
CA ALA A 89 -13.87 5.79 -17.95
C ALA A 89 -13.91 4.27 -18.23
N ASP A 90 -13.23 3.78 -19.26
CA ASP A 90 -13.31 2.37 -19.71
C ASP A 90 -11.91 1.75 -19.88
N LEU A 91 -11.84 0.45 -20.16
CA LEU A 91 -10.64 -0.35 -20.56
C LEU A 91 -9.72 0.36 -21.59
N CYS A 92 -10.27 1.32 -22.34
CA CYS A 92 -9.57 2.28 -23.21
C CYS A 92 -8.49 3.12 -22.49
N SER A 93 -8.63 3.36 -21.19
CA SER A 93 -7.70 4.15 -20.36
C SER A 93 -6.31 3.50 -20.28
N LEU A 94 -6.25 2.18 -20.11
CA LEU A 94 -5.01 1.41 -20.01
C LEU A 94 -4.14 1.56 -21.27
N TYR A 95 -4.69 1.28 -22.44
CA TYR A 95 -3.95 1.33 -23.72
C TYR A 95 -3.51 2.75 -24.10
N ALA A 96 -4.32 3.76 -23.76
CA ALA A 96 -3.96 5.15 -23.95
C ALA A 96 -2.73 5.51 -23.09
N GLN A 97 -2.70 5.08 -21.83
CA GLN A 97 -1.56 5.30 -20.95
C GLN A 97 -0.31 4.54 -21.38
N ILE A 98 -0.46 3.28 -21.82
CA ILE A 98 0.66 2.50 -22.37
C ILE A 98 1.27 3.23 -23.55
N SER A 99 0.45 3.60 -24.55
CA SER A 99 0.92 4.26 -25.77
C SER A 99 1.66 5.57 -25.44
N LEU A 100 1.07 6.37 -24.55
CA LEU A 100 1.70 7.61 -24.13
C LEU A 100 2.94 7.38 -23.25
N GLY A 101 3.00 6.31 -22.48
CA GLY A 101 4.17 5.92 -21.69
C GLY A 101 5.33 5.49 -22.60
N GLU A 102 5.05 4.65 -23.60
CA GLU A 102 6.02 4.23 -24.62
C GLU A 102 6.59 5.41 -25.40
N GLY A 103 5.74 6.39 -25.76
CA GLY A 103 6.20 7.61 -26.41
C GLY A 103 7.19 8.40 -25.56
N LEU A 104 6.96 8.51 -24.25
CA LEU A 104 7.90 9.18 -23.32
C LEU A 104 9.21 8.43 -23.14
N ILE A 105 9.12 7.10 -23.03
CA ILE A 105 10.29 6.23 -22.92
C ILE A 105 11.16 6.41 -24.17
N THR A 106 10.53 6.36 -25.34
CA THR A 106 11.20 6.51 -26.65
C THR A 106 11.78 7.92 -26.82
N ALA A 107 11.08 8.95 -26.34
CA ALA A 107 11.59 10.33 -26.33
C ALA A 107 12.82 10.52 -25.42
N GLY A 108 13.11 9.58 -24.53
CA GLY A 108 14.13 9.74 -23.50
C GLY A 108 13.80 10.86 -22.51
N ALA A 109 12.49 11.07 -22.24
CA ALA A 109 12.04 12.11 -21.31
C ALA A 109 12.72 11.96 -19.94
N GLN A 110 12.82 13.04 -19.17
CA GLN A 110 13.37 13.02 -17.82
C GLN A 110 12.36 13.67 -16.89
N LEU A 111 11.32 12.90 -16.55
CA LEU A 111 10.18 13.39 -15.80
C LEU A 111 10.60 13.79 -14.38
N VAL A 112 10.16 14.96 -13.97
CA VAL A 112 10.28 15.53 -12.62
C VAL A 112 8.91 15.50 -11.95
N GLU A 113 7.83 15.71 -12.70
CA GLU A 113 6.45 15.64 -12.23
C GLU A 113 5.63 14.78 -13.19
N LEU A 114 4.89 13.83 -12.62
CA LEU A 114 3.92 13.00 -13.30
C LEU A 114 2.58 13.11 -12.58
N ASP A 115 1.62 13.77 -13.24
CA ASP A 115 0.25 13.87 -12.78
C ASP A 115 -0.68 13.03 -13.66
N LEU A 116 -1.30 12.05 -13.01
CA LEU A 116 -2.22 11.06 -13.54
C LEU A 116 -3.54 11.07 -12.76
N SER A 117 -3.84 12.14 -12.00
CA SER A 117 -5.08 12.28 -11.26
C SER A 117 -6.34 12.29 -12.15
N ASP A 118 -7.48 11.93 -11.54
CA ASP A 118 -8.81 11.92 -12.16
C ASP A 118 -8.93 11.04 -13.41
N ASN A 119 -8.15 9.96 -13.45
CA ASN A 119 -8.21 8.92 -14.49
C ASN A 119 -8.77 7.64 -13.89
N ALA A 120 -9.86 7.12 -14.44
CA ALA A 120 -10.38 5.81 -14.02
C ALA A 120 -9.43 4.71 -14.50
N PHE A 121 -8.55 4.27 -13.61
CA PHE A 121 -7.64 3.15 -13.85
C PHE A 121 -8.32 1.83 -13.52
N GLY A 122 -9.14 1.81 -12.47
CA GLY A 122 -9.57 0.55 -11.87
C GLY A 122 -8.39 -0.21 -11.24
N PRO A 123 -8.64 -1.41 -10.70
CA PRO A 123 -7.63 -2.19 -9.99
C PRO A 123 -6.38 -2.50 -10.83
N ASP A 124 -6.57 -2.78 -12.13
CA ASP A 124 -5.49 -3.14 -13.06
C ASP A 124 -4.90 -1.96 -13.84
N GLY A 125 -5.49 -0.77 -13.79
CA GLY A 125 -5.06 0.33 -14.65
C GLY A 125 -3.65 0.86 -14.34
N VAL A 126 -3.12 0.58 -13.15
CA VAL A 126 -1.72 0.86 -12.79
C VAL A 126 -0.74 0.14 -13.72
N ARG A 127 -1.10 -1.03 -14.25
CA ARG A 127 -0.29 -1.78 -15.23
C ARG A 127 -0.02 -0.97 -16.50
N GLY A 128 -0.88 0.00 -16.82
CA GLY A 128 -0.79 0.80 -18.04
C GLY A 128 0.37 1.79 -18.03
N PHE A 129 0.85 2.17 -16.84
CA PHE A 129 2.00 3.07 -16.67
C PHE A 129 3.09 2.47 -15.78
N GLU A 130 2.95 1.21 -15.37
CA GLU A 130 3.98 0.46 -14.64
C GLU A 130 5.32 0.45 -15.40
N ALA A 131 5.28 0.16 -16.71
CA ALA A 131 6.47 0.16 -17.55
C ALA A 131 7.15 1.54 -17.61
N LEU A 132 6.36 2.62 -17.63
CA LEU A 132 6.85 3.99 -17.59
C LEU A 132 7.56 4.28 -16.26
N LEU A 133 6.94 3.95 -15.13
CA LEU A 133 7.53 4.14 -13.80
C LEU A 133 8.86 3.40 -13.65
N LYS A 134 8.98 2.20 -14.22
CA LYS A 134 10.20 1.38 -14.16
C LYS A 134 11.30 1.81 -15.14
N SER A 135 11.00 2.75 -16.03
CA SER A 135 11.91 3.19 -17.10
C SER A 135 12.83 4.32 -16.66
N PRO A 136 13.93 4.57 -17.41
CA PRO A 136 14.78 5.74 -17.18
C PRO A 136 14.06 7.09 -17.26
N ALA A 137 12.86 7.13 -17.84
CA ALA A 137 12.09 8.35 -17.93
C ALA A 137 11.61 8.86 -16.57
N CYS A 138 11.50 7.98 -15.57
CA CYS A 138 11.04 8.33 -14.23
C CYS A 138 12.18 8.37 -13.18
N PHE A 139 13.44 8.18 -13.55
CA PHE A 139 14.55 8.20 -12.57
C PHE A 139 14.76 9.57 -11.92
N THR A 140 14.35 10.64 -12.61
CA THR A 140 14.40 12.02 -12.11
C THR A 140 13.11 12.45 -11.41
N LEU A 141 12.14 11.56 -11.25
CA LEU A 141 10.80 11.88 -10.77
C LEU A 141 10.86 12.35 -9.31
N ARG A 142 10.22 13.49 -9.04
CA ARG A 142 10.12 14.12 -7.73
C ARG A 142 8.69 14.24 -7.24
N GLU A 143 7.73 14.36 -8.15
CA GLU A 143 6.32 14.48 -7.82
C GLU A 143 5.51 13.43 -8.58
N LEU A 144 4.71 12.66 -7.85
CA LEU A 144 3.77 11.69 -8.40
C LEU A 144 2.38 11.95 -7.85
N LYS A 145 1.43 12.23 -8.73
CA LYS A 145 0.04 12.55 -8.40
C LYS A 145 -0.91 11.57 -9.08
N LEU A 146 -1.69 10.87 -8.26
CA LEU A 146 -2.58 9.76 -8.60
C LEU A 146 -3.89 9.86 -7.81
N ASN A 147 -4.33 11.08 -7.47
CA ASN A 147 -5.60 11.30 -6.78
C ASN A 147 -6.80 10.85 -7.62
N ASN A 148 -7.78 10.19 -7.00
CA ASN A 148 -9.05 9.80 -7.61
C ASN A 148 -8.88 8.92 -8.87
N CYS A 149 -8.11 7.83 -8.73
CA CYS A 149 -7.82 6.92 -9.82
C CYS A 149 -8.49 5.54 -9.71
N GLY A 150 -9.08 5.22 -8.55
CA GLY A 150 -9.76 3.94 -8.31
C GLY A 150 -8.80 2.73 -8.39
N MET A 151 -7.57 2.89 -7.89
CA MET A 151 -6.53 1.85 -8.00
C MET A 151 -6.80 0.59 -7.17
N GLY A 152 -7.58 0.69 -6.10
CA GLY A 152 -7.79 -0.40 -5.15
C GLY A 152 -6.50 -0.85 -4.46
N ILE A 153 -6.61 -1.94 -3.71
CA ILE A 153 -5.49 -2.61 -3.03
C ILE A 153 -4.45 -3.10 -4.04
N GLY A 154 -4.91 -3.77 -5.11
CA GLY A 154 -4.06 -4.37 -6.15
C GLY A 154 -3.20 -3.32 -6.86
N GLY A 155 -3.80 -2.22 -7.30
CA GLY A 155 -3.08 -1.11 -7.92
C GLY A 155 -2.09 -0.45 -6.96
N GLY A 156 -2.43 -0.32 -5.67
CA GLY A 156 -1.49 0.13 -4.63
C GLY A 156 -0.24 -0.74 -4.51
N LYS A 157 -0.41 -2.07 -4.51
CA LYS A 157 0.71 -3.04 -4.47
C LYS A 157 1.58 -2.97 -5.73
N ILE A 158 0.96 -2.89 -6.91
CA ILE A 158 1.68 -2.76 -8.19
C ILE A 158 2.49 -1.45 -8.22
N LEU A 159 1.88 -0.35 -7.79
CA LEU A 159 2.53 0.96 -7.71
C LEU A 159 3.75 0.93 -6.78
N ALA A 160 3.60 0.36 -5.58
CA ALA A 160 4.69 0.22 -4.63
C ALA A 160 5.87 -0.60 -5.19
N ALA A 161 5.57 -1.72 -5.86
CA ALA A 161 6.58 -2.55 -6.51
C ALA A 161 7.29 -1.78 -7.64
N ALA A 162 6.53 -1.04 -8.46
CA ALA A 162 7.08 -0.24 -9.55
C ALA A 162 8.01 0.89 -9.04
N LEU A 163 7.62 1.59 -7.97
CA LEU A 163 8.45 2.63 -7.34
C LEU A 163 9.73 2.05 -6.74
N THR A 164 9.63 0.90 -6.08
CA THR A 164 10.79 0.20 -5.52
C THR A 164 11.77 -0.23 -6.62
N GLU A 165 11.25 -0.82 -7.70
CA GLU A 165 12.07 -1.22 -8.85
C GLU A 165 12.73 -0.01 -9.54
N CYS A 166 11.98 1.09 -9.70
CA CYS A 166 12.50 2.34 -10.21
C CYS A 166 13.65 2.87 -9.35
N HIS A 167 13.48 2.88 -8.02
CA HIS A 167 14.52 3.28 -7.09
C HIS A 167 15.77 2.38 -7.18
N CYS A 168 15.60 1.06 -7.26
CA CYS A 168 16.72 0.13 -7.42
C CYS A 168 17.49 0.35 -8.74
N LYS A 169 16.78 0.49 -9.87
CA LYS A 169 17.41 0.70 -11.19
C LYS A 169 18.13 2.05 -11.28
N SER A 170 17.49 3.11 -10.79
CA SER A 170 18.07 4.46 -10.77
C SER A 170 19.28 4.56 -9.83
N SER A 171 19.22 3.87 -8.68
CA SER A 171 20.35 3.73 -7.75
C SER A 171 21.56 3.04 -8.39
N ALA A 172 21.33 1.99 -9.17
CA ALA A 172 22.39 1.30 -9.92
C ALA A 172 23.09 2.21 -10.95
N GLN A 173 22.44 3.30 -11.37
CA GLN A 173 23.01 4.31 -12.27
C GLN A 173 23.63 5.50 -11.52
N GLY A 174 23.73 5.44 -10.19
CA GLY A 174 24.32 6.48 -9.35
C GLY A 174 23.43 7.70 -9.12
N LYS A 175 22.15 7.63 -9.48
CA LYS A 175 21.16 8.68 -9.29
C LYS A 175 19.87 8.06 -8.76
N PRO A 176 19.79 7.71 -7.47
CA PRO A 176 18.59 7.11 -6.89
C PRO A 176 17.36 7.99 -7.09
N LEU A 177 16.21 7.37 -7.34
CA LEU A 177 14.91 8.03 -7.33
C LEU A 177 14.74 8.78 -6.01
N ALA A 178 14.50 10.09 -6.12
CA ALA A 178 14.33 10.99 -4.98
C ALA A 178 12.93 11.61 -5.02
N LEU A 179 11.92 10.77 -4.79
CA LEU A 179 10.53 11.19 -4.73
C LEU A 179 10.32 12.09 -3.50
N LYS A 180 9.74 13.26 -3.72
CA LYS A 180 9.50 14.29 -2.70
C LYS A 180 8.02 14.44 -2.38
N VAL A 181 7.18 14.48 -3.41
CA VAL A 181 5.73 14.70 -3.27
C VAL A 181 5.01 13.47 -3.80
N PHE A 182 4.16 12.89 -2.94
CA PHE A 182 3.29 11.78 -3.30
C PHE A 182 1.85 12.13 -2.97
N VAL A 183 0.98 12.09 -3.98
CA VAL A 183 -0.46 12.34 -3.84
C VAL A 183 -1.23 11.16 -4.39
N ALA A 184 -2.01 10.47 -3.56
CA ALA A 184 -2.82 9.34 -3.97
C ALA A 184 -4.08 9.20 -3.10
N GLY A 185 -4.89 10.25 -3.01
CA GLY A 185 -6.19 10.17 -2.33
C GLY A 185 -7.28 9.49 -3.15
N ARG A 186 -8.38 9.08 -2.52
CA ARG A 186 -9.59 8.54 -3.20
C ARG A 186 -9.30 7.34 -4.10
N ASN A 187 -8.49 6.41 -3.63
CA ASN A 187 -8.08 5.23 -4.40
C ASN A 187 -8.48 3.89 -3.79
N ARG A 188 -9.11 3.87 -2.60
CA ARG A 188 -9.40 2.64 -1.87
C ARG A 188 -8.16 1.75 -1.72
N LEU A 189 -7.06 2.35 -1.28
CA LEU A 189 -5.79 1.62 -1.09
C LEU A 189 -5.87 0.63 0.07
N GLU A 190 -6.69 0.97 1.08
CA GLU A 190 -6.91 0.21 2.30
C GLU A 190 -5.59 -0.15 3.01
N ASN A 191 -5.64 -1.06 3.99
CA ASN A 191 -4.47 -1.41 4.80
C ASN A 191 -3.33 -2.01 3.97
N ASP A 192 -3.67 -2.91 3.07
CA ASP A 192 -2.72 -3.71 2.31
C ASP A 192 -1.99 -2.88 1.24
N GLY A 193 -2.70 -2.00 0.52
CA GLY A 193 -2.10 -1.10 -0.44
C GLY A 193 -1.25 -0.03 0.25
N ALA A 194 -1.72 0.51 1.38
CA ALA A 194 -0.95 1.46 2.18
C ALA A 194 0.33 0.83 2.76
N THR A 195 0.27 -0.42 3.21
CA THR A 195 1.45 -1.14 3.74
C THR A 195 2.51 -1.35 2.65
N ALA A 196 2.09 -1.76 1.44
CA ALA A 196 3.03 -1.90 0.32
C ALA A 196 3.68 -0.55 -0.03
N LEU A 197 2.90 0.54 -0.07
CA LEU A 197 3.45 1.88 -0.29
C LEU A 197 4.39 2.33 0.83
N ALA A 198 4.09 2.01 2.09
CA ALA A 198 4.95 2.28 3.22
C ALA A 198 6.32 1.60 3.08
N GLU A 199 6.37 0.34 2.63
CA GLU A 199 7.64 -0.34 2.34
C GLU A 199 8.45 0.39 1.26
N ALA A 200 7.80 0.82 0.17
CA ALA A 200 8.45 1.60 -0.88
C ALA A 200 8.96 2.96 -0.36
N PHE A 201 8.19 3.66 0.47
CA PHE A 201 8.59 4.93 1.08
C PHE A 201 9.75 4.77 2.06
N GLY A 202 9.82 3.66 2.79
CA GLY A 202 10.94 3.32 3.66
C GLY A 202 12.25 3.07 2.89
N ILE A 203 12.16 2.57 1.65
CA ILE A 203 13.30 2.39 0.76
C ILE A 203 13.74 3.73 0.14
N ILE A 204 12.78 4.55 -0.31
CA ILE A 204 13.08 5.82 -0.99
C ILE A 204 13.66 6.87 -0.03
N GLY A 205 13.05 7.09 1.13
CA GLY A 205 13.61 7.91 2.22
C GLY A 205 13.78 9.42 1.94
N THR A 206 13.17 9.95 0.87
CA THR A 206 13.33 11.37 0.46
C THR A 206 12.03 12.19 0.46
N LEU A 207 10.95 11.67 1.03
CA LEU A 207 9.64 12.33 0.99
C LEU A 207 9.64 13.63 1.80
N GLU A 208 8.96 14.63 1.23
CA GLU A 208 8.71 15.95 1.82
C GLU A 208 7.20 16.18 1.99
N GLU A 209 6.35 15.64 1.12
CA GLU A 209 4.89 15.83 1.17
C GLU A 209 4.16 14.53 0.82
N VAL A 210 3.22 14.11 1.66
CA VAL A 210 2.37 12.94 1.43
C VAL A 210 0.91 13.32 1.62
N HIS A 211 0.10 13.05 0.61
CA HIS A 211 -1.34 13.25 0.60
C HIS A 211 -2.04 11.95 0.20
N MET A 212 -2.65 11.26 1.16
CA MET A 212 -3.40 10.02 0.91
C MET A 212 -4.79 10.07 1.58
N PRO A 213 -5.58 11.14 1.41
CA PRO A 213 -6.90 11.22 2.02
C PRO A 213 -7.88 10.22 1.40
N GLN A 214 -8.92 9.80 2.14
CA GLN A 214 -10.03 9.01 1.59
C GLN A 214 -9.58 7.70 0.94
N ASN A 215 -8.83 6.87 1.67
CA ASN A 215 -8.33 5.60 1.14
C ASN A 215 -8.82 4.36 1.89
N GLY A 216 -9.66 4.53 2.92
CA GLY A 216 -10.11 3.42 3.77
C GLY A 216 -8.96 2.77 4.52
N ILE A 217 -7.92 3.54 4.87
CA ILE A 217 -6.74 3.02 5.58
C ILE A 217 -7.07 3.00 7.07
N ASN A 218 -7.09 1.82 7.68
CA ASN A 218 -7.36 1.68 9.11
C ASN A 218 -6.05 1.67 9.92
N HIS A 219 -6.16 1.52 11.25
CA HIS A 219 -5.02 1.58 12.16
C HIS A 219 -3.78 0.72 11.78
N PRO A 220 -3.90 -0.49 11.16
CA PRO A 220 -2.74 -1.26 10.74
C PRO A 220 -1.97 -0.57 9.59
N GLY A 221 -2.67 -0.09 8.57
CA GLY A 221 -2.07 0.63 7.45
C GLY A 221 -1.47 1.98 7.89
N VAL A 222 -2.15 2.70 8.78
CA VAL A 222 -1.62 3.94 9.38
C VAL A 222 -0.33 3.67 10.15
N THR A 223 -0.27 2.57 10.91
CA THR A 223 0.95 2.16 11.63
C THR A 223 2.12 1.87 10.69
N ALA A 224 1.86 1.20 9.55
CA ALA A 224 2.88 0.95 8.53
C ALA A 224 3.39 2.28 7.93
N LEU A 225 2.48 3.19 7.57
CA LEU A 225 2.83 4.52 7.07
C LEU A 225 3.66 5.32 8.08
N ALA A 226 3.27 5.31 9.36
CA ALA A 226 4.00 5.96 10.44
C ALA A 226 5.46 5.45 10.52
N GLN A 227 5.67 4.14 10.47
CA GLN A 227 7.01 3.55 10.45
C GLN A 227 7.83 4.02 9.24
N ALA A 228 7.23 4.08 8.05
CA ALA A 228 7.90 4.58 6.86
C ALA A 228 8.24 6.09 6.96
N PHE A 229 7.33 6.90 7.51
CA PHE A 229 7.55 8.33 7.69
C PHE A 229 8.71 8.62 8.65
N SER A 230 8.97 7.77 9.64
CA SER A 230 10.15 7.91 10.53
C SER A 230 11.50 7.89 9.78
N ILE A 231 11.55 7.28 8.60
CA ILE A 231 12.73 7.21 7.72
C ILE A 231 12.81 8.44 6.80
N ASN A 232 11.78 9.28 6.76
CA ASN A 232 11.66 10.46 5.90
C ASN A 232 11.70 11.77 6.74
N PRO A 233 12.88 12.16 7.29
CA PRO A 233 12.99 13.29 8.23
C PRO A 233 12.73 14.67 7.59
N LEU A 234 12.62 14.74 6.26
CA LEU A 234 12.33 15.95 5.51
C LEU A 234 10.83 16.17 5.29
N LEU A 235 9.95 15.31 5.82
CA LEU A 235 8.51 15.48 5.74
C LEU A 235 8.07 16.83 6.35
N ARG A 236 7.31 17.56 5.54
CA ARG A 236 6.73 18.87 5.81
C ARG A 236 5.21 18.80 5.83
N VAL A 237 4.60 17.98 4.97
CA VAL A 237 3.14 17.85 4.87
C VAL A 237 2.74 16.40 4.99
N ILE A 238 1.85 16.11 5.95
CA ILE A 238 1.23 14.79 6.12
C ILE A 238 -0.28 15.01 6.12
N ASN A 239 -0.95 14.57 5.05
CA ASN A 239 -2.39 14.60 4.94
C ASN A 239 -2.92 13.17 4.74
N LEU A 240 -3.57 12.66 5.78
CA LEU A 240 -4.22 11.36 5.81
C LEU A 240 -5.72 11.50 6.16
N ASN A 241 -6.31 12.67 5.92
CA ASN A 241 -7.71 12.98 6.22
C ASN A 241 -8.67 11.90 5.70
N ASP A 242 -9.73 11.60 6.45
CA ASP A 242 -10.77 10.63 6.07
C ASP A 242 -10.16 9.23 5.84
N ASN A 243 -9.57 8.71 6.93
CA ASN A 243 -9.00 7.36 7.09
C ASN A 243 -9.09 6.97 8.56
N THR A 244 -9.35 5.71 8.89
CA THR A 244 -9.69 5.30 10.26
C THR A 244 -8.46 5.00 11.14
N PHE A 245 -7.95 6.02 11.84
CA PHE A 245 -6.78 5.85 12.71
C PHE A 245 -7.12 5.03 13.95
N THR A 246 -8.28 5.25 14.56
CA THR A 246 -8.60 4.86 15.94
C THR A 246 -7.56 5.40 16.94
N GLU A 247 -7.70 5.07 18.22
CA GLU A 247 -6.68 5.40 19.22
C GLU A 247 -5.31 4.80 18.87
N LYS A 248 -5.31 3.58 18.31
CA LYS A 248 -4.08 2.81 18.04
C LYS A 248 -3.24 3.49 16.96
N GLY A 249 -3.87 3.90 15.86
CA GLY A 249 -3.19 4.61 14.77
C GLY A 249 -2.74 6.01 15.20
N GLY A 250 -3.56 6.71 16.00
CA GLY A 250 -3.20 8.01 16.59
C GLY A 250 -1.92 7.95 17.43
N VAL A 251 -1.81 6.97 18.33
CA VAL A 251 -0.61 6.75 19.15
C VAL A 251 0.61 6.37 18.30
N ALA A 252 0.45 5.49 17.30
CA ALA A 252 1.55 5.11 16.41
C ALA A 252 2.09 6.30 15.60
N MET A 253 1.20 7.14 15.09
CA MET A 253 1.57 8.35 14.36
C MET A 253 2.24 9.37 15.29
N ALA A 254 1.75 9.53 16.52
CA ALA A 254 2.34 10.41 17.52
C ALA A 254 3.81 10.06 17.85
N GLU A 255 4.13 8.78 18.02
CA GLU A 255 5.53 8.35 18.23
C GLU A 255 6.44 8.72 17.06
N THR A 256 5.92 8.64 15.84
CA THR A 256 6.65 9.03 14.64
C THR A 256 6.86 10.55 14.58
N LEU A 257 5.82 11.35 14.86
CA LEU A 257 5.86 12.81 14.82
C LEU A 257 6.94 13.41 15.72
N LYS A 258 7.28 12.76 16.85
CA LYS A 258 8.40 13.18 17.73
C LYS A 258 9.75 13.29 17.00
N THR A 259 9.92 12.56 15.90
CA THR A 259 11.15 12.53 15.08
C THR A 259 11.14 13.54 13.93
N LEU A 260 9.97 14.01 13.48
CA LEU A 260 9.81 14.77 12.24
C LEU A 260 9.87 16.29 12.46
N ARG A 261 11.08 16.84 12.59
CA ARG A 261 11.30 18.25 12.96
C ARG A 261 10.93 19.28 11.88
N GLN A 262 10.66 18.86 10.65
CA GLN A 262 10.34 19.75 9.52
C GLN A 262 8.84 19.85 9.22
N VAL A 263 7.97 19.14 9.96
CA VAL A 263 6.53 19.14 9.69
C VAL A 263 5.94 20.54 9.89
N GLU A 264 5.25 21.00 8.85
CA GLU A 264 4.54 22.27 8.77
C GLU A 264 3.02 22.04 8.79
N VAL A 265 2.53 20.97 8.18
CA VAL A 265 1.09 20.68 8.06
C VAL A 265 0.80 19.24 8.45
N ILE A 266 -0.09 19.09 9.42
CA ILE A 266 -0.69 17.82 9.82
C ILE A 266 -2.18 17.90 9.57
N ASN A 267 -2.69 17.03 8.70
CA ASN A 267 -4.12 16.88 8.49
C ASN A 267 -4.56 15.44 8.72
N PHE A 268 -5.17 15.22 9.89
CA PHE A 268 -5.84 13.98 10.29
C PHE A 268 -7.32 14.27 10.60
N GLY A 269 -7.94 15.19 9.87
CA GLY A 269 -9.38 15.41 9.97
C GLY A 269 -10.16 14.17 9.53
N ASP A 270 -11.29 13.91 10.16
CA ASP A 270 -12.15 12.76 9.87
C ASP A 270 -11.41 11.42 10.00
N CYS A 271 -10.54 11.30 11.02
CA CYS A 271 -9.70 10.12 11.21
C CYS A 271 -10.06 9.25 12.41
N LEU A 272 -11.11 9.59 13.17
CA LEU A 272 -11.50 8.87 14.39
C LEU A 272 -10.30 8.66 15.34
N VAL A 273 -9.47 9.69 15.51
CA VAL A 273 -8.25 9.62 16.34
C VAL A 273 -8.59 9.34 17.81
N ARG A 274 -9.79 9.75 18.24
CA ARG A 274 -10.32 9.67 19.60
C ARG A 274 -9.43 10.39 20.62
N SER A 275 -9.95 10.54 21.84
CA SER A 275 -9.30 11.34 22.89
C SER A 275 -7.89 10.89 23.23
N LYS A 276 -7.64 9.58 23.34
CA LYS A 276 -6.31 9.04 23.66
C LYS A 276 -5.28 9.27 22.56
N GLY A 277 -5.69 9.11 21.29
CA GLY A 277 -4.83 9.41 20.15
C GLY A 277 -4.51 10.91 20.08
N ALA A 278 -5.50 11.77 20.35
CA ALA A 278 -5.33 13.22 20.34
C ALA A 278 -4.36 13.69 21.44
N VAL A 279 -4.45 13.13 22.65
CA VAL A 279 -3.48 13.41 23.73
C VAL A 279 -2.07 12.98 23.35
N ALA A 280 -1.91 11.81 22.72
CA ALA A 280 -0.59 11.37 22.25
C ALA A 280 0.00 12.31 21.18
N ILE A 281 -0.83 12.78 20.24
CA ILE A 281 -0.43 13.77 19.24
C ILE A 281 -0.08 15.10 19.92
N ALA A 282 -0.87 15.54 20.90
CA ALA A 282 -0.59 16.74 21.69
C ALA A 282 0.78 16.64 22.39
N ASP A 283 1.11 15.50 22.99
CA ASP A 283 2.44 15.27 23.58
C ASP A 283 3.57 15.35 22.54
N ALA A 284 3.36 14.81 21.34
CA ALA A 284 4.34 14.88 20.25
C ALA A 284 4.53 16.32 19.75
N VAL A 285 3.44 17.09 19.63
CA VAL A 285 3.47 18.52 19.28
C VAL A 285 4.16 19.32 20.38
N ARG A 286 3.83 19.11 21.65
CA ARG A 286 4.46 19.79 22.80
C ARG A 286 5.97 19.51 22.87
N GLY A 287 6.39 18.27 22.60
CA GLY A 287 7.79 17.85 22.61
C GLY A 287 8.59 18.16 21.32
N GLY A 288 7.93 18.62 20.25
CA GLY A 288 8.49 18.66 18.89
C GLY A 288 7.87 19.70 17.96
N LEU A 289 8.11 19.57 16.65
CA LEU A 289 7.41 20.32 15.59
C LEU A 289 7.45 21.87 15.66
N PRO A 290 8.64 22.51 15.72
CA PRO A 290 8.73 23.97 15.84
C PRO A 290 8.21 24.75 14.63
N LYS A 291 8.07 24.08 13.46
CA LYS A 291 7.64 24.68 12.20
C LYS A 291 6.16 24.45 11.89
N LEU A 292 5.40 23.91 12.84
CA LEU A 292 3.99 23.57 12.64
C LEU A 292 3.18 24.85 12.36
N LYS A 293 2.50 24.87 11.21
CA LYS A 293 1.63 25.93 10.71
C LYS A 293 0.16 25.53 10.74
N GLU A 294 -0.14 24.27 10.47
CA GLU A 294 -1.51 23.74 10.50
C GLU A 294 -1.57 22.40 11.24
N LEU A 295 -2.47 22.31 12.21
CA LEU A 295 -2.89 21.06 12.85
C LEU A 295 -4.40 20.91 12.68
N ASN A 296 -4.82 19.92 11.90
CA ASN A 296 -6.21 19.56 11.73
C ASN A 296 -6.50 18.19 12.37
N LEU A 297 -7.38 18.22 13.39
CA LEU A 297 -7.94 17.09 14.11
C LEU A 297 -9.49 17.23 14.19
N SER A 298 -10.11 17.80 13.15
CA SER A 298 -11.57 17.94 13.07
C SER A 298 -12.24 16.57 12.92
N PHE A 299 -13.47 16.38 13.38
CA PHE A 299 -14.25 15.14 13.19
C PHE A 299 -13.49 13.89 13.67
N CYS A 300 -12.96 13.94 14.89
CA CYS A 300 -12.09 12.90 15.43
C CYS A 300 -12.58 12.28 16.75
N GLU A 301 -13.82 12.56 17.16
CA GLU A 301 -14.39 12.09 18.45
C GLU A 301 -13.52 12.49 19.66
N ILE A 302 -12.99 13.72 19.63
CA ILE A 302 -12.14 14.24 20.70
C ILE A 302 -13.02 14.88 21.77
N LYS A 303 -12.94 14.37 23.00
CA LYS A 303 -13.64 14.93 24.16
C LYS A 303 -12.92 16.17 24.70
N ARG A 304 -13.64 16.98 25.47
CA ARG A 304 -13.18 18.25 26.08
C ARG A 304 -11.74 18.20 26.62
N ASP A 305 -11.43 17.28 27.55
CA ASP A 305 -10.13 17.25 28.23
C ASP A 305 -8.95 17.03 27.27
N ALA A 306 -9.17 16.21 26.22
CA ALA A 306 -8.17 15.97 25.19
C ALA A 306 -8.01 17.18 24.25
N ALA A 307 -9.12 17.87 23.91
CA ALA A 307 -9.07 19.10 23.12
C ALA A 307 -8.30 20.21 23.85
N LEU A 308 -8.49 20.35 25.17
CA LEU A 308 -7.72 21.28 25.99
C LEU A 308 -6.22 20.92 26.00
N ALA A 309 -5.87 19.63 26.09
CA ALA A 309 -4.49 19.19 26.02
C ALA A 309 -3.82 19.55 24.67
N VAL A 310 -4.56 19.42 23.55
CA VAL A 310 -4.11 19.86 22.22
C VAL A 310 -3.89 21.37 22.19
N ALA A 311 -4.82 22.15 22.73
CA ALA A 311 -4.70 23.61 22.79
C ALA A 311 -3.50 24.09 23.60
N GLU A 312 -3.24 23.46 24.75
CA GLU A 312 -2.04 23.74 25.53
C GLU A 312 -0.76 23.32 24.80
N ALA A 313 -0.79 22.21 24.05
CA ALA A 313 0.37 21.71 23.33
C ALA A 313 0.84 22.63 22.18
N VAL A 314 -0.07 23.42 21.62
CA VAL A 314 0.26 24.39 20.56
C VAL A 314 0.70 25.75 21.06
N ALA A 315 0.62 26.02 22.37
CA ALA A 315 0.87 27.34 22.96
C ALA A 315 2.27 27.90 22.65
N ASP A 316 3.27 27.05 22.40
CA ASP A 316 4.65 27.42 22.08
C ASP A 316 4.95 27.44 20.56
N LYS A 317 3.95 27.23 19.71
CA LYS A 317 4.09 27.12 18.24
C LYS A 317 3.93 28.49 17.57
N ALA A 318 5.03 29.22 17.48
CA ALA A 318 5.07 30.59 16.96
C ALA A 318 4.68 30.73 15.48
N GLU A 319 4.82 29.68 14.68
CA GLU A 319 4.45 29.66 13.25
C GLU A 319 3.03 29.12 13.01
N LEU A 320 2.26 28.80 14.06
CA LEU A 320 0.93 28.21 13.89
C LEU A 320 -0.07 29.23 13.34
N GLU A 321 -0.65 28.89 12.19
CA GLU A 321 -1.63 29.68 11.46
C GLU A 321 -3.04 29.11 11.60
N LYS A 322 -3.17 27.79 11.75
CA LYS A 322 -4.47 27.10 11.86
C LYS A 322 -4.44 25.92 12.84
N LEU A 323 -5.43 25.88 13.74
CA LEU A 323 -5.80 24.74 14.57
C LEU A 323 -7.26 24.41 14.30
N ASP A 324 -7.53 23.21 13.80
CA ASP A 324 -8.88 22.76 13.49
C ASP A 324 -9.30 21.62 14.42
N LEU A 325 -10.33 21.89 15.22
CA LEU A 325 -10.94 20.96 16.18
C LEU A 325 -12.46 20.89 15.99
N ASN A 326 -12.99 21.35 14.84
CA ASN A 326 -14.43 21.30 14.54
C ASN A 326 -14.95 19.86 14.52
N GLY A 327 -16.24 19.61 14.74
CA GLY A 327 -16.80 18.26 14.59
C GLY A 327 -16.42 17.27 15.68
N ASN A 328 -15.95 17.75 16.83
CA ASN A 328 -15.57 16.90 17.96
C ASN A 328 -16.65 16.95 19.06
N THR A 329 -16.41 16.32 20.21
CA THR A 329 -17.37 16.18 21.31
C THR A 329 -16.94 16.99 22.54
N LEU A 330 -16.79 18.32 22.38
CA LEU A 330 -16.32 19.20 23.45
C LEU A 330 -17.47 19.70 24.34
N GLY A 331 -18.66 19.88 23.77
CA GLY A 331 -19.77 20.59 24.40
C GLY A 331 -19.60 22.11 24.38
N GLU A 332 -20.69 22.82 24.68
CA GLU A 332 -20.70 24.29 24.73
C GLU A 332 -19.68 24.82 25.75
N GLU A 333 -19.65 24.24 26.96
CA GLU A 333 -18.67 24.61 28.00
C GLU A 333 -17.22 24.30 27.57
N GLY A 334 -17.00 23.19 26.87
CA GLY A 334 -15.67 22.82 26.37
C GLY A 334 -15.18 23.75 25.27
N CYS A 335 -16.07 24.18 24.37
CA CYS A 335 -15.77 25.18 23.35
C CYS A 335 -15.40 26.54 23.95
N GLU A 336 -16.14 26.98 24.98
CA GLU A 336 -15.82 28.21 25.72
C GLU A 336 -14.44 28.12 26.40
N GLN A 337 -14.17 27.02 27.11
CA GLN A 337 -12.87 26.79 27.77
C GLN A 337 -11.72 26.73 26.76
N LEU A 338 -11.91 26.07 25.62
CA LEU A 338 -10.92 25.99 24.54
C LEU A 338 -10.57 27.39 24.00
N GLN A 339 -11.59 28.23 23.79
CA GLN A 339 -11.42 29.61 23.36
C GLN A 339 -10.68 30.42 24.43
N GLU A 340 -11.04 30.30 25.71
CA GLU A 340 -10.35 31.00 26.81
C GLU A 340 -8.86 30.62 26.91
N VAL A 341 -8.54 29.32 26.75
CA VAL A 341 -7.16 28.82 26.77
C VAL A 341 -6.36 29.45 25.61
N LEU A 342 -6.88 29.43 24.39
CA LEU A 342 -6.19 29.99 23.23
C LEU A 342 -6.11 31.53 23.28
N ASP A 343 -7.13 32.20 23.82
CA ASP A 343 -7.13 33.63 24.07
C ASP A 343 -6.03 34.02 25.07
N SER A 344 -5.82 33.20 26.11
CA SER A 344 -4.74 33.42 27.09
C SER A 344 -3.33 33.39 26.47
N PHE A 345 -3.17 32.66 25.36
CA PHE A 345 -1.95 32.60 24.55
C PHE A 345 -1.94 33.60 23.39
N ASN A 346 -2.98 34.42 23.24
CA ASN A 346 -3.18 35.34 22.11
C ASN A 346 -3.25 34.62 20.75
N MET A 347 -3.74 33.38 20.74
CA MET A 347 -3.90 32.48 19.60
C MET A 347 -5.37 32.33 19.14
N ALA A 348 -6.27 33.18 19.64
CA ALA A 348 -7.70 33.20 19.30
C ALA A 348 -8.01 33.06 17.80
N LYS A 349 -7.16 33.66 16.95
CA LYS A 349 -7.34 33.72 15.49
C LYS A 349 -6.89 32.45 14.76
N VAL A 350 -6.16 31.58 15.44
CA VAL A 350 -5.61 30.34 14.90
C VAL A 350 -6.67 29.25 14.91
N LEU A 351 -7.61 29.30 15.85
CA LEU A 351 -8.69 28.34 15.95
C LEU A 351 -9.67 28.46 14.77
N ALA A 352 -9.98 27.34 14.12
CA ALA A 352 -11.02 27.23 13.11
C ALA A 352 -12.43 27.33 13.73
N SER A 353 -13.46 27.28 12.90
CA SER A 353 -14.85 27.24 13.40
C SER A 353 -15.07 26.01 14.28
N LEU A 354 -15.83 26.15 15.38
CA LEU A 354 -16.34 25.03 16.19
C LEU A 354 -17.85 24.89 16.02
N SER A 355 -18.38 25.24 14.84
CA SER A 355 -19.83 25.30 14.60
C SER A 355 -20.50 23.94 14.56
N ASP A 356 -19.73 22.90 14.28
CA ASP A 356 -20.24 21.54 14.12
C ASP A 356 -19.83 20.66 15.32
N ASP A 357 -19.59 21.24 16.49
CA ASP A 357 -19.38 20.46 17.73
C ASP A 357 -20.62 19.60 18.01
N GLU A 358 -20.40 18.30 18.23
CA GLU A 358 -21.44 17.28 18.38
C GLU A 358 -21.98 17.23 19.82
N GLY A 359 -21.44 18.03 20.75
CA GLY A 359 -21.87 18.10 22.15
C GLY A 359 -21.12 17.18 23.11
N GLU A 360 -21.49 17.22 24.39
CA GLU A 360 -21.07 16.20 25.37
C GLU A 360 -22.00 14.99 25.23
N ASP A 361 -21.46 13.81 24.90
CA ASP A 361 -22.21 12.56 24.98
C ASP A 361 -22.59 12.31 26.46
N ASP A 362 -23.89 12.42 26.79
CA ASP A 362 -24.47 12.19 28.13
C ASP A 362 -24.45 10.70 28.57
N GLU A 363 -23.68 9.85 27.90
CA GLU A 363 -23.63 8.42 28.15
C GLU A 363 -22.38 8.06 28.99
N ASP A 364 -22.59 8.07 30.31
CA ASP A 364 -22.05 7.04 31.19
C ASP A 364 -22.52 5.65 30.69
N GLU A 365 -21.99 5.18 29.55
CA GLU A 365 -22.10 3.78 29.13
C GLU A 365 -20.68 3.23 28.99
N ASP A 366 -20.27 2.52 30.05
CA ASP A 366 -19.31 1.41 30.05
C ASP A 366 -18.10 1.52 29.10
N GLU A 367 -16.93 1.90 29.65
CA GLU A 367 -15.61 1.56 29.08
C GLU A 367 -15.33 0.03 29.13
N GLU A 368 -16.28 -0.80 28.71
CA GLU A 368 -16.10 -2.19 28.31
C GLU A 368 -16.85 -2.48 26.99
N GLU A 369 -16.65 -1.67 25.95
CA GLU A 369 -16.80 -2.17 24.60
C GLU A 369 -15.45 -2.73 24.14
N GLY A 370 -15.31 -4.05 24.28
CA GLY A 370 -14.35 -4.80 23.50
C GLY A 370 -14.62 -4.49 22.03
N GLU A 371 -13.60 -4.00 21.33
CA GLU A 371 -13.60 -3.86 19.87
C GLU A 371 -13.72 -5.27 19.23
N GLU A 372 -14.92 -5.84 19.28
CA GLU A 372 -15.45 -6.77 18.29
C GLU A 372 -16.29 -5.96 17.31
N GLU A 373 -15.63 -5.16 16.47
CA GLU A 373 -16.30 -4.67 15.27
C GLU A 373 -16.38 -5.83 14.27
N ASP A 374 -17.60 -6.34 14.17
CA ASP A 374 -18.10 -7.20 13.11
C ASP A 374 -17.98 -6.45 11.77
N GLU A 375 -16.92 -6.71 11.00
CA GLU A 375 -16.93 -6.47 9.55
C GLU A 375 -17.65 -7.65 8.88
N GLU A 376 -18.99 -7.65 8.94
CA GLU A 376 -19.79 -8.28 7.88
C GLU A 376 -19.87 -7.29 6.71
N GLU A 377 -18.97 -7.45 5.74
CA GLU A 377 -19.20 -6.93 4.39
C GLU A 377 -19.61 -8.12 3.49
N ASP A 378 -20.85 -8.02 3.00
CA ASP A 378 -21.42 -8.83 1.94
C ASP A 378 -20.60 -8.68 0.65
N GLU A 379 -19.86 -9.72 0.26
CA GLU A 379 -19.40 -9.89 -1.13
C GLU A 379 -20.46 -10.72 -1.90
N GLU A 380 -21.49 -10.05 -2.39
CA GLU A 380 -22.22 -10.52 -3.59
C GLU A 380 -21.38 -10.13 -4.82
N GLU A 381 -20.42 -10.98 -5.22
CA GLU A 381 -19.85 -10.91 -6.57
C GLU A 381 -20.69 -11.79 -7.52
N GLU A 382 -21.37 -11.14 -8.46
CA GLU A 382 -21.89 -11.79 -9.67
C GLU A 382 -20.71 -12.20 -10.55
N GLU A 383 -20.37 -13.49 -10.59
CA GLU A 383 -19.44 -14.04 -11.57
C GLU A 383 -20.14 -14.16 -12.95
N GLU A 384 -19.72 -13.32 -13.90
CA GLU A 384 -19.90 -13.58 -15.33
C GLU A 384 -18.77 -14.53 -15.78
N GLU A 385 -19.13 -15.79 -16.06
CA GLU A 385 -18.26 -16.80 -16.67
C GLU A 385 -18.02 -16.45 -18.16
N ASP A 386 -16.77 -16.16 -18.54
CA ASP A 386 -16.32 -16.26 -19.93
C ASP A 386 -15.32 -17.42 -20.05
N ASP A 387 -15.80 -18.49 -20.68
CA ASP A 387 -15.03 -19.68 -21.10
C ASP A 387 -14.01 -19.30 -22.19
N GLU A 388 -12.71 -19.43 -21.90
CA GLU A 388 -11.69 -19.61 -22.96
C GLU A 388 -10.90 -20.91 -22.70
N GLU A 389 -11.19 -21.91 -23.54
CA GLU A 389 -10.46 -23.16 -23.69
C GLU A 389 -9.04 -22.90 -24.22
N GLU A 390 -7.99 -23.26 -23.46
CA GLU A 390 -6.65 -23.47 -24.04
C GLU A 390 -6.26 -24.95 -24.01
N GLU A 391 -6.24 -25.55 -25.20
CA GLU A 391 -5.65 -26.86 -25.48
C GLU A 391 -4.12 -26.82 -25.37
N GLU A 392 -3.54 -27.78 -24.63
CA GLU A 392 -2.11 -28.12 -24.74
C GLU A 392 -1.73 -28.53 -26.17
N PRO A 393 -0.45 -28.36 -26.54
CA PRO A 393 0.22 -29.54 -27.06
C PRO A 393 1.62 -29.79 -26.48
N GLN A 394 1.79 -31.04 -26.05
CA GLN A 394 3.06 -31.71 -25.79
C GLN A 394 3.96 -31.72 -27.04
N GLN A 395 5.27 -31.49 -26.86
CA GLN A 395 6.26 -32.29 -27.58
C GLN A 395 7.63 -32.37 -26.90
N ARG A 396 8.13 -33.61 -26.90
CA ARG A 396 9.46 -34.11 -26.48
C ARG A 396 10.63 -33.42 -27.20
N GLY A 397 11.77 -33.35 -26.51
CA GLY A 397 13.09 -33.39 -27.16
C GLY A 397 14.26 -32.99 -26.27
N GLN A 398 15.07 -33.98 -25.86
CA GLN A 398 16.54 -34.00 -25.67
C GLN A 398 17.24 -32.62 -25.76
N GLY A 399 17.91 -32.11 -24.72
CA GLY A 399 19.10 -32.68 -24.09
C GLY A 399 20.36 -32.09 -24.73
N GLU A 400 21.00 -31.09 -24.10
CA GLU A 400 22.45 -30.87 -24.18
C GLU A 400 22.96 -29.85 -23.15
N GLU A 401 24.18 -30.13 -22.71
CA GLU A 401 25.03 -29.48 -21.72
C GLU A 401 25.22 -27.97 -21.94
N THR A 402 25.52 -27.20 -20.88
CA THR A 402 26.86 -26.60 -20.69
C THR A 402 26.96 -25.65 -19.47
N THR A 403 27.84 -26.05 -18.55
CA THR A 403 28.86 -25.24 -17.85
C THR A 403 28.48 -24.01 -17.02
N THR A 404 28.56 -24.17 -15.70
CA THR A 404 29.03 -23.16 -14.75
C THR A 404 30.57 -23.03 -14.79
N PRO A 405 31.12 -21.87 -14.41
CA PRO A 405 32.39 -21.88 -13.70
C PRO A 405 32.34 -21.06 -12.39
N SER A 406 32.63 -21.76 -11.30
CA SER A 406 32.99 -21.21 -9.99
C SER A 406 34.28 -20.39 -10.07
N ARG A 407 34.35 -19.23 -9.41
CA ARG A 407 35.61 -18.52 -9.16
C ARG A 407 36.00 -18.54 -7.68
N LYS A 408 37.21 -19.06 -7.48
CA LYS A 408 37.98 -19.10 -6.22
C LYS A 408 38.51 -17.70 -5.85
N ILE A 409 38.67 -17.57 -4.54
CA ILE A 409 39.36 -16.53 -3.75
C ILE A 409 40.85 -16.41 -4.13
N LEU A 410 41.39 -15.19 -4.08
CA LEU A 410 42.78 -14.85 -3.69
C LEU A 410 42.89 -13.35 -3.34
N ASP A 411 43.50 -13.07 -2.19
CA ASP A 411 43.71 -11.76 -1.55
C ASP A 411 44.70 -10.83 -2.28
N SER A 412 44.59 -9.51 -2.04
CA SER A 412 45.71 -8.61 -1.67
C SER A 412 45.26 -7.19 -1.31
N ASN A 413 45.85 -6.67 -0.21
CA ASN A 413 45.66 -5.37 0.44
C ASN A 413 45.79 -4.12 -0.45
N ASN A 414 44.97 -3.09 -0.16
CA ASN A 414 45.44 -1.73 0.14
C ASN A 414 44.32 -0.92 0.83
N GLY A 415 44.69 -0.17 1.87
CA GLY A 415 43.76 0.46 2.80
C GLY A 415 43.31 1.87 2.44
N GLU A 416 42.05 2.16 2.80
CA GLU A 416 41.52 3.41 3.36
C GLU A 416 40.12 3.09 3.95
N PRO A 417 39.72 3.62 5.11
CA PRO A 417 38.50 3.19 5.79
C PRO A 417 37.25 3.88 5.20
N ALA A 418 36.43 3.10 4.50
CA ALA A 418 35.04 3.45 4.17
C ALA A 418 34.13 3.26 5.41
N PRO A 419 33.05 4.03 5.55
CA PRO A 419 32.20 4.00 6.75
C PRO A 419 31.50 2.64 6.89
N VAL A 420 31.46 2.16 8.12
CA VAL A 420 30.90 0.88 8.53
C VAL A 420 29.41 0.83 8.17
N LEU A 421 29.06 0.08 7.12
CA LEU A 421 27.71 -0.46 6.98
C LEU A 421 27.48 -1.39 8.17
N SER A 422 26.55 -1.02 9.03
CA SER A 422 25.98 -1.93 10.03
C SER A 422 25.50 -3.21 9.32
N SER A 423 26.04 -4.34 9.74
CA SER A 423 25.64 -5.68 9.33
C SER A 423 24.12 -5.89 9.44
N PRO A 424 23.49 -6.67 8.54
CA PRO A 424 22.07 -7.01 8.66
C PRO A 424 21.83 -7.76 9.98
N THR A 425 20.80 -7.34 10.71
CA THR A 425 20.34 -7.97 11.96
C THR A 425 20.07 -9.46 11.77
N PRO A 426 20.31 -10.30 12.79
CA PRO A 426 19.96 -11.73 12.72
C PRO A 426 18.45 -11.88 12.53
N THR A 427 18.04 -12.61 11.49
CA THR A 427 16.63 -13.01 11.32
C THR A 427 16.31 -14.07 12.37
N ASP A 428 15.58 -13.70 13.41
CA ASP A 428 15.09 -14.65 14.42
C ASP A 428 13.76 -15.25 13.98
N LEU A 429 13.51 -16.53 14.29
CA LEU A 429 12.27 -17.23 13.93
C LEU A 429 11.00 -16.52 14.41
N SER A 430 11.08 -15.78 15.52
CA SER A 430 9.99 -14.91 15.99
C SER A 430 9.55 -13.89 14.94
N THR A 431 10.51 -13.26 14.23
CA THR A 431 10.23 -12.29 13.16
C THR A 431 9.60 -12.93 11.93
N PHE A 432 9.90 -14.20 11.66
CA PHE A 432 9.25 -14.98 10.60
C PHE A 432 7.82 -15.37 11.01
N LEU A 433 7.61 -15.87 12.22
CA LEU A 433 6.28 -16.26 12.70
C LEU A 433 5.34 -15.05 12.89
N SER A 434 5.86 -13.84 13.12
CA SER A 434 5.06 -12.62 13.12
C SER A 434 4.72 -12.16 11.69
N PHE A 435 5.63 -12.31 10.74
CA PHE A 435 5.46 -11.83 9.35
C PHE A 435 6.11 -12.80 8.34
N PRO A 436 5.41 -13.90 7.97
CA PRO A 436 5.95 -14.92 7.09
C PRO A 436 6.21 -14.38 5.69
N SER A 437 7.42 -14.60 5.15
CA SER A 437 7.76 -14.29 3.75
C SER A 437 8.76 -15.33 3.20
N PRO A 438 8.73 -15.63 1.88
CA PRO A 438 9.67 -16.56 1.26
C PRO A 438 11.14 -16.14 1.48
N GLU A 439 11.44 -14.84 1.46
CA GLU A 439 12.79 -14.32 1.66
C GLU A 439 13.30 -14.56 3.09
N LYS A 440 12.43 -14.36 4.09
CA LYS A 440 12.78 -14.67 5.51
C LYS A 440 12.94 -16.18 5.73
N LEU A 441 12.11 -16.99 5.08
CA LEU A 441 12.22 -18.46 5.10
C LEU A 441 13.58 -18.92 4.55
N LEU A 442 13.96 -18.42 3.38
CA LEU A 442 15.23 -18.78 2.72
C LEU A 442 16.45 -18.27 3.50
N ARG A 443 16.34 -17.14 4.21
CA ARG A 443 17.40 -16.62 5.10
C ARG A 443 17.61 -17.47 6.35
N LEU A 444 16.57 -18.10 6.88
CA LEU A 444 16.68 -19.08 7.96
C LEU A 444 17.28 -20.40 7.44
N GLY A 445 16.97 -20.75 6.19
CA GLY A 445 17.49 -21.94 5.51
C GLY A 445 17.20 -23.22 6.31
N PRO A 446 18.07 -24.25 6.28
CA PRO A 446 17.83 -25.53 6.94
C PRO A 446 17.75 -25.46 8.48
N LYS A 447 18.03 -24.29 9.08
CA LYS A 447 17.88 -24.09 10.53
C LYS A 447 16.42 -23.95 10.94
N ILE A 448 15.51 -23.64 10.02
CA ILE A 448 14.10 -23.43 10.34
C ILE A 448 13.45 -24.67 10.95
N SER A 449 13.72 -25.87 10.42
CA SER A 449 13.17 -27.13 10.93
C SER A 449 13.58 -27.39 12.39
N VAL A 450 14.76 -26.94 12.80
CA VAL A 450 15.23 -27.06 14.18
C VAL A 450 14.63 -25.97 15.06
N LEU A 451 14.64 -24.72 14.58
CA LEU A 451 14.16 -23.57 15.35
C LEU A 451 12.65 -23.65 15.59
N ILE A 452 11.87 -24.09 14.60
CA ILE A 452 10.41 -24.14 14.70
C ILE A 452 9.97 -25.13 15.77
N VAL A 453 10.66 -26.26 15.86
CA VAL A 453 10.42 -27.27 16.90
C VAL A 453 10.86 -26.79 18.28
N GLN A 454 11.92 -25.97 18.37
CA GLN A 454 12.42 -25.45 19.66
C GLN A 454 11.56 -24.32 20.23
N GLN A 455 11.00 -23.47 19.37
CA GLN A 455 10.26 -22.28 19.78
C GLN A 455 8.74 -22.47 19.77
N THR A 456 8.24 -23.50 19.10
CA THR A 456 6.82 -23.87 19.15
C THR A 456 6.62 -24.89 20.25
N ASP A 457 5.67 -24.61 21.14
CA ASP A 457 5.23 -25.59 22.14
C ASP A 457 4.41 -26.68 21.44
N THR A 458 5.09 -27.78 21.07
CA THR A 458 4.50 -28.91 20.33
C THR A 458 3.55 -29.76 21.18
N SER A 459 3.30 -29.40 22.44
CA SER A 459 2.30 -30.05 23.29
C SER A 459 0.91 -29.46 23.12
N ASP A 460 0.82 -28.22 22.63
CA ASP A 460 -0.41 -27.46 22.43
C ASP A 460 -0.86 -27.52 20.95
N PRO A 461 -2.00 -28.16 20.64
CA PRO A 461 -2.52 -28.24 19.27
C PRO A 461 -2.75 -26.88 18.61
N GLU A 462 -3.13 -25.84 19.34
CA GLU A 462 -3.42 -24.51 18.78
C GLU A 462 -2.14 -23.84 18.28
N LYS A 463 -1.07 -23.90 19.07
CA LYS A 463 0.24 -23.34 18.69
C LYS A 463 0.85 -24.11 17.52
N VAL A 464 0.66 -25.43 17.47
CA VAL A 464 1.10 -26.25 16.34
C VAL A 464 0.34 -25.88 15.06
N VAL A 465 -0.98 -25.70 15.11
CA VAL A 465 -1.78 -25.25 13.95
C VAL A 465 -1.34 -23.86 13.50
N SER A 466 -1.17 -22.91 14.43
CA SER A 466 -0.72 -21.55 14.10
C SER A 466 0.65 -21.54 13.43
N ALA A 467 1.62 -22.28 13.95
CA ALA A 467 2.96 -22.38 13.37
C ALA A 467 2.93 -23.08 11.99
N LEU A 468 2.15 -24.15 11.84
CA LEU A 468 1.99 -24.87 10.58
C LEU A 468 1.39 -23.98 9.49
N LEU A 469 0.32 -23.24 9.79
CA LEU A 469 -0.35 -22.36 8.84
C LEU A 469 0.54 -21.18 8.41
N LYS A 470 1.34 -20.63 9.33
CA LYS A 470 2.34 -19.59 9.04
C LYS A 470 3.48 -20.09 8.15
N VAL A 471 3.88 -21.34 8.30
CA VAL A 471 4.84 -21.98 7.39
C VAL A 471 4.20 -22.27 6.03
N ALA A 472 2.95 -22.73 6.02
CA ALA A 472 2.24 -23.05 4.79
C ALA A 472 1.85 -21.81 3.96
N SER A 473 1.65 -20.64 4.58
CA SER A 473 1.26 -19.40 3.88
C SER A 473 2.34 -18.88 2.90
N VAL A 474 3.60 -19.23 3.14
CA VAL A 474 4.74 -18.87 2.26
C VAL A 474 5.02 -19.93 1.20
N PHE A 475 4.20 -20.97 1.07
CA PHE A 475 4.34 -21.98 0.03
C PHE A 475 4.26 -21.35 -1.36
N ARG A 476 5.23 -21.69 -2.23
CA ARG A 476 5.30 -21.32 -3.64
C ARG A 476 5.85 -22.52 -4.42
N ASP A 477 5.55 -22.63 -5.71
CA ASP A 477 6.02 -23.74 -6.55
C ASP A 477 7.53 -23.69 -6.89
N GLU A 478 8.24 -22.66 -6.42
CA GLU A 478 9.70 -22.61 -6.47
C GLU A 478 10.33 -23.75 -5.63
N ALA A 479 11.20 -24.55 -6.23
CA ALA A 479 11.73 -25.78 -5.63
C ALA A 479 12.40 -25.57 -4.26
N THR A 480 13.13 -24.48 -4.08
CA THR A 480 13.85 -24.13 -2.84
C THR A 480 12.90 -23.81 -1.69
N VAL A 481 11.91 -22.96 -1.95
CA VAL A 481 10.88 -22.54 -1.00
C VAL A 481 10.00 -23.72 -0.64
N LYS A 482 9.53 -24.46 -1.65
CA LYS A 482 8.73 -25.68 -1.48
C LYS A 482 9.41 -26.69 -0.57
N THR A 483 10.65 -27.07 -0.87
CA THR A 483 11.39 -28.03 -0.03
C THR A 483 11.55 -27.52 1.40
N THR A 484 11.88 -26.24 1.58
CA THR A 484 12.08 -25.66 2.92
C THR A 484 10.78 -25.63 3.74
N VAL A 485 9.65 -25.31 3.11
CA VAL A 485 8.32 -25.33 3.75
C VAL A 485 7.94 -26.75 4.17
N LEU A 486 8.13 -27.73 3.28
CA LEU A 486 7.82 -29.13 3.56
C LEU A 486 8.72 -29.70 4.67
N ASP A 487 10.02 -29.43 4.62
CA ASP A 487 10.98 -29.86 5.66
C ASP A 487 10.67 -29.25 7.04
N ALA A 488 10.17 -28.01 7.07
CA ALA A 488 9.75 -27.35 8.30
C ALA A 488 8.44 -27.95 8.86
N ALA A 489 7.47 -28.20 7.98
CA ALA A 489 6.22 -28.84 8.33
C ALA A 489 6.44 -30.28 8.85
N ASP A 490 7.29 -31.06 8.17
CA ASP A 490 7.63 -32.43 8.57
C ASP A 490 8.28 -32.45 9.94
N ALA A 491 9.24 -31.57 10.21
CA ALA A 491 9.91 -31.49 11.52
C ALA A 491 8.93 -31.14 12.65
N LEU A 492 8.04 -30.17 12.41
CA LEU A 492 7.02 -29.75 13.39
C LEU A 492 6.04 -30.89 13.68
N MET A 493 5.48 -31.49 12.63
CA MET A 493 4.42 -32.50 12.75
C MET A 493 4.95 -33.83 13.24
N GLN A 494 6.15 -34.24 12.83
CA GLN A 494 6.80 -35.44 13.35
C GLN A 494 7.03 -35.31 14.86
N LYS A 495 7.45 -34.13 15.34
CA LYS A 495 7.62 -33.89 16.78
C LYS A 495 6.28 -33.92 17.52
N ALA A 496 5.26 -33.24 16.99
CA ALA A 496 3.94 -33.15 17.61
C ALA A 496 3.28 -34.54 17.72
N PHE A 497 3.16 -35.29 16.62
CA PHE A 497 2.51 -36.60 16.61
C PHE A 497 3.31 -37.72 17.30
N SER A 498 4.62 -37.56 17.49
CA SER A 498 5.41 -38.50 18.30
C SER A 498 5.18 -38.35 19.80
N SER A 499 4.55 -37.26 20.26
CA SER A 499 4.24 -37.04 21.67
C SER A 499 2.97 -37.77 22.07
N SER A 500 3.04 -38.61 23.11
CA SER A 500 1.88 -39.35 23.63
C SER A 500 0.81 -38.46 24.25
N SER A 501 1.13 -37.22 24.61
CA SER A 501 0.20 -36.24 25.16
C SER A 501 -0.50 -35.40 24.09
N PHE A 502 -0.10 -35.49 22.82
CA PHE A 502 -0.63 -34.64 21.76
C PHE A 502 -1.97 -35.17 21.24
N ASN A 503 -3.02 -34.35 21.36
CA ASN A 503 -4.34 -34.73 20.89
C ASN A 503 -4.50 -34.48 19.38
N SER A 504 -4.33 -35.54 18.61
CA SER A 504 -4.40 -35.53 17.14
C SER A 504 -5.78 -35.13 16.60
N ASN A 505 -6.87 -35.44 17.34
CA ASN A 505 -8.21 -35.03 16.94
C ASN A 505 -8.44 -33.54 17.18
N THR A 506 -8.01 -33.01 18.33
CA THR A 506 -8.07 -31.58 18.62
C THR A 506 -7.26 -30.77 17.61
N PHE A 507 -6.08 -31.27 17.22
CA PHE A 507 -5.28 -30.67 16.15
C PHE A 507 -6.08 -30.56 14.84
N LEU A 508 -6.69 -31.65 14.37
CA LEU A 508 -7.44 -31.62 13.11
C LEU A 508 -8.68 -30.72 13.22
N THR A 509 -9.41 -30.75 14.33
CA THR A 509 -10.56 -29.86 14.56
C THR A 509 -10.14 -28.39 14.49
N ARG A 510 -9.05 -28.00 15.16
CA ARG A 510 -8.52 -26.62 15.12
C ARG A 510 -8.03 -26.24 13.72
N LEU A 511 -7.34 -27.15 13.03
CA LEU A 511 -6.91 -26.91 11.65
C LEU A 511 -8.12 -26.65 10.72
N LEU A 512 -9.18 -27.45 10.83
CA LEU A 512 -10.40 -27.28 10.04
C LEU A 512 -11.12 -25.96 10.35
N ILE A 513 -11.11 -25.52 11.61
CA ILE A 513 -11.65 -24.21 12.01
C ILE A 513 -10.87 -23.08 11.35
N HIS A 514 -9.54 -23.08 11.49
CA HIS A 514 -8.69 -22.06 10.86
C HIS A 514 -8.80 -22.06 9.33
N MET A 515 -9.01 -23.21 8.69
CA MET A 515 -9.26 -23.31 7.25
C MET A 515 -10.68 -22.92 6.82
N GLY A 516 -11.57 -22.53 7.74
CA GLY A 516 -12.96 -22.17 7.43
C GLY A 516 -13.86 -23.36 7.06
N LEU A 517 -13.42 -24.59 7.35
CA LEU A 517 -14.14 -25.83 7.03
C LEU A 517 -15.03 -26.32 8.18
N LEU A 518 -14.85 -25.77 9.38
CA LEU A 518 -15.62 -26.11 10.58
C LEU A 518 -15.92 -24.84 11.37
N LYS A 519 -17.18 -24.64 11.79
CA LYS A 519 -17.56 -23.51 12.65
C LYS A 519 -17.11 -23.76 14.10
N SER A 520 -16.63 -22.71 14.75
CA SER A 520 -16.23 -22.70 16.16
C SER A 520 -17.15 -21.77 16.96
N GLU A 521 -17.27 -22.01 18.27
CA GLU A 521 -17.90 -21.06 19.21
C GLU A 521 -16.98 -19.85 19.46
N ASP A 522 -15.66 -20.06 19.38
CA ASP A 522 -14.65 -18.99 19.37
C ASP A 522 -14.67 -18.27 17.99
N LYS A 523 -14.74 -16.93 17.94
CA LYS A 523 -14.66 -16.08 16.72
C LYS A 523 -13.26 -16.15 16.06
N ILE A 524 -12.87 -17.32 15.54
CA ILE A 524 -11.58 -17.54 14.86
C ILE A 524 -11.70 -17.16 13.38
N LYS A 525 -10.96 -16.13 12.96
CA LYS A 525 -10.88 -15.69 11.55
C LYS A 525 -10.26 -16.79 10.68
N ALA A 526 -10.98 -17.22 9.66
CA ALA A 526 -10.49 -18.21 8.71
C ALA A 526 -9.36 -17.62 7.84
N ILE A 527 -8.42 -18.47 7.41
CA ILE A 527 -7.35 -18.04 6.50
C ILE A 527 -7.88 -17.91 5.06
N PRO A 528 -7.60 -16.78 4.36
CA PRO A 528 -8.21 -16.48 3.06
C PRO A 528 -7.65 -17.31 1.90
N ASN A 529 -6.39 -17.75 1.97
CA ASN A 529 -5.75 -18.56 0.92
C ASN A 529 -5.41 -19.96 1.44
N LEU A 530 -6.12 -20.97 0.92
CA LEU A 530 -5.93 -22.37 1.29
C LEU A 530 -4.92 -23.13 0.42
N TYR A 531 -4.36 -22.54 -0.63
CA TYR A 531 -3.47 -23.23 -1.56
C TYR A 531 -2.26 -23.85 -0.85
N GLY A 532 -1.49 -23.04 -0.12
CA GLY A 532 -0.33 -23.50 0.64
C GLY A 532 -0.68 -24.55 1.71
N PRO A 533 -1.65 -24.29 2.60
CA PRO A 533 -2.13 -25.27 3.58
C PRO A 533 -2.58 -26.59 2.97
N LEU A 534 -3.32 -26.59 1.86
CA LEU A 534 -3.77 -27.81 1.17
C LEU A 534 -2.59 -28.58 0.57
N MET A 535 -1.60 -27.89 0.00
CA MET A 535 -0.40 -28.51 -0.55
C MET A 535 0.48 -29.15 0.53
N VAL A 536 0.66 -28.46 1.65
CA VAL A 536 1.39 -29.00 2.82
C VAL A 536 0.62 -30.19 3.40
N LEU A 537 -0.71 -30.09 3.54
CA LEU A 537 -1.55 -31.18 4.05
C LEU A 537 -1.51 -32.41 3.12
N ASN A 538 -1.52 -32.21 1.81
CA ASN A 538 -1.36 -33.28 0.82
C ASN A 538 -0.03 -34.01 0.98
N HIS A 539 1.06 -33.29 1.27
CA HIS A 539 2.35 -33.90 1.59
C HIS A 539 2.31 -34.64 2.93
N MET A 540 1.79 -34.01 3.98
CA MET A 540 1.71 -34.57 5.33
C MET A 540 0.95 -35.90 5.38
N VAL A 541 -0.18 -36.01 4.68
CA VAL A 541 -1.03 -37.21 4.65
C VAL A 541 -0.28 -38.43 4.06
N GLN A 542 0.74 -38.20 3.23
CA GLN A 542 1.58 -39.25 2.65
C GLN A 542 2.73 -39.68 3.57
N GLN A 543 3.00 -38.94 4.65
CA GLN A 543 4.10 -39.24 5.57
C GLN A 543 3.72 -40.27 6.63
N ASP A 544 4.69 -41.08 7.05
CA ASP A 544 4.50 -42.15 8.04
C ASP A 544 4.07 -41.65 9.43
N TYR A 545 4.37 -40.38 9.75
CA TYR A 545 4.01 -39.79 11.04
C TYR A 545 2.52 -39.39 11.10
N PHE A 546 1.82 -39.26 9.97
CA PHE A 546 0.45 -38.76 9.95
C PHE A 546 -0.53 -39.84 10.42
N PRO A 547 -1.38 -39.57 11.44
CA PRO A 547 -2.31 -40.57 11.92
C PRO A 547 -3.39 -40.90 10.87
N LYS A 548 -3.33 -42.09 10.28
CA LYS A 548 -4.28 -42.53 9.23
C LYS A 548 -5.75 -42.52 9.69
N ALA A 549 -6.02 -42.59 10.99
CA ALA A 549 -7.35 -42.46 11.56
C ALA A 549 -8.00 -41.07 11.31
N LEU A 550 -7.20 -40.04 11.02
CA LEU A 550 -7.69 -38.69 10.70
C LEU A 550 -8.10 -38.52 9.23
N ALA A 551 -7.63 -39.39 8.33
CA ALA A 551 -7.89 -39.27 6.89
C ALA A 551 -9.39 -39.32 6.54
N PRO A 552 -10.22 -40.21 7.11
CA PRO A 552 -11.67 -40.21 6.84
C PRO A 552 -12.36 -38.93 7.31
N LEU A 553 -11.91 -38.35 8.44
CA LEU A 553 -12.47 -37.11 8.96
C LEU A 553 -12.12 -35.95 8.03
N LEU A 554 -10.85 -35.83 7.62
CA LEU A 554 -10.41 -34.81 6.68
C LEU A 554 -11.12 -34.94 5.33
N LEU A 555 -11.27 -36.16 4.80
CA LEU A 555 -11.99 -36.42 3.56
C LEU A 555 -13.44 -35.93 3.62
N ALA A 556 -14.14 -36.14 4.75
CA ALA A 556 -15.52 -35.71 4.92
C ALA A 556 -15.69 -34.18 4.86
N PHE A 557 -14.68 -33.40 5.26
CA PHE A 557 -14.73 -31.94 5.21
C PHE A 557 -14.23 -31.38 3.87
N VAL A 558 -13.19 -31.96 3.27
CA VAL A 558 -12.64 -31.50 1.98
C VAL A 558 -13.57 -31.82 0.79
N THR A 559 -14.45 -32.82 0.95
CA THR A 559 -15.44 -33.17 -0.09
C THR A 559 -16.64 -32.22 -0.11
N LYS A 560 -16.91 -31.49 0.97
CA LYS A 560 -18.05 -30.56 1.03
C LYS A 560 -17.83 -29.34 0.12
N PRO A 561 -18.90 -28.80 -0.49
CA PRO A 561 -18.83 -27.52 -1.20
C PRO A 561 -18.48 -26.40 -0.20
N ASN A 562 -17.51 -25.58 -0.56
CA ASN A 562 -17.00 -24.48 0.25
C ASN A 562 -16.21 -23.55 -0.68
N GLY A 563 -16.54 -22.25 -0.71
CA GLY A 563 -15.93 -21.28 -1.63
C GLY A 563 -14.41 -21.21 -1.54
N ALA A 564 -13.84 -21.33 -0.32
CA ALA A 564 -12.39 -21.32 -0.12
C ALA A 564 -11.68 -22.57 -0.66
N LEU A 565 -12.39 -23.70 -0.78
CA LEU A 565 -11.87 -24.91 -1.41
C LEU A 565 -12.04 -24.89 -2.94
N GLU A 566 -13.05 -24.19 -3.43
CA GLU A 566 -13.35 -24.07 -4.87
C GLU A 566 -12.36 -23.14 -5.57
N SER A 567 -11.99 -22.02 -4.93
CA SER A 567 -10.90 -21.15 -5.38
C SER A 567 -9.53 -21.84 -5.44
N CYS A 568 -9.38 -22.99 -4.76
CA CYS A 568 -8.16 -23.82 -4.73
C CYS A 568 -8.38 -25.22 -5.36
N SER A 569 -9.16 -25.30 -6.44
CA SER A 569 -9.60 -26.55 -7.08
C SER A 569 -8.48 -27.56 -7.34
N PHE A 570 -7.33 -27.11 -7.85
CA PHE A 570 -6.16 -27.97 -8.11
C PHE A 570 -5.59 -28.61 -6.83
N ALA A 571 -5.36 -27.80 -5.78
CA ALA A 571 -4.81 -28.28 -4.51
C ALA A 571 -5.81 -29.19 -3.79
N ARG A 572 -7.11 -28.84 -3.83
CA ARG A 572 -8.21 -29.67 -3.33
C ARG A 572 -8.25 -31.03 -4.03
N HIS A 573 -8.17 -31.05 -5.37
CA HIS A 573 -8.20 -32.27 -6.16
C HIS A 573 -7.02 -33.19 -5.82
N ASN A 574 -5.80 -32.64 -5.73
CA ASN A 574 -4.61 -33.40 -5.33
C ASN A 574 -4.76 -34.02 -3.94
N LEU A 575 -5.24 -33.24 -2.97
CA LEU A 575 -5.48 -33.73 -1.61
C LEU A 575 -6.54 -34.84 -1.58
N LEU A 576 -7.65 -34.68 -2.31
CA LEU A 576 -8.70 -35.70 -2.41
C LEU A 576 -8.16 -37.00 -3.02
N GLN A 577 -7.40 -36.92 -4.13
CA GLN A 577 -6.78 -38.11 -4.73
C GLN A 577 -5.87 -38.86 -3.75
N THR A 578 -5.13 -38.12 -2.92
CA THR A 578 -4.26 -38.71 -1.90
C THR A 578 -5.08 -39.33 -0.77
N LEU A 579 -6.10 -38.65 -0.27
CA LEU A 579 -6.97 -39.15 0.81
C LEU A 579 -7.77 -40.38 0.41
N TYR A 580 -8.12 -40.56 -0.87
CA TYR A 580 -8.75 -41.80 -1.33
C TYR A 580 -7.76 -42.99 -1.42
N LYS A 581 -6.45 -42.74 -1.35
CA LYS A 581 -5.40 -43.77 -1.44
C LYS A 581 -4.83 -44.17 -0.07
N VAL A 582 -4.96 -43.32 0.94
CA VAL A 582 -4.46 -43.50 2.32
C VAL A 582 -5.54 -44.10 3.21
#